data_AF-A0A9P5UJ13-F1
#
_entry.id   AF-A0A9P5UJ13-F1
#
_cell.length_a   1.000
_cell.length_b   1.000
_cell.length_c   1.000
_cell.angle_alpha   90.00
_cell.angle_beta   90.00
_cell.angle_gamma   90.00
#
_symmetry.space_group_name_H-M   'P 1'
#
loop_
_entity.id
_entity.type
_entity.pdbx_description
1 polymer ?
#
loop_
_entity_poly.entity_id
_entity_poly.type
_entity_poly.pdbx_seq_one_letter_code
_entity_poly.pdbx_strand_id
1 'polypeptide(L)'
;MPSSKVIVIFKSGTSEGDINAAVQKIQAEGGTIGHRYNSALLGFSAEIPDSSLQSLTTGNTQIDYIEGDGEVSIYAEGILAKKS
;
A
#
# COMPACT_ATOMS: atom_id res chain seq x y z
N MET A 1 -6.57 -6.66 -16.09
CA MET A 1 -6.89 -5.78 -14.95
C MET A 1 -5.68 -4.89 -14.77
N PRO A 2 -5.81 -3.56 -14.74
CA PRO A 2 -4.67 -2.70 -14.42
C PRO A 2 -4.24 -2.95 -12.97
N SER A 3 -2.93 -3.04 -12.78
CA SER A 3 -2.29 -3.20 -11.48
C SER A 3 -1.25 -2.09 -11.31
N SER A 4 -1.23 -1.53 -10.11
CA SER A 4 -0.30 -0.50 -9.71
C SER A 4 0.77 -1.10 -8.82
N LYS A 5 2.03 -0.77 -9.09
CA LYS A 5 3.14 -1.08 -8.18
C LYS A 5 3.26 0.03 -7.16
N VAL A 6 3.23 -0.34 -5.89
CA VAL A 6 3.29 0.59 -4.78
C VAL A 6 4.27 0.13 -3.72
N ILE A 7 4.81 1.08 -2.98
CA ILE A 7 5.58 0.87 -1.76
C ILE A 7 4.73 1.37 -0.60
N VAL A 8 4.36 0.45 0.29
CA VAL A 8 3.60 0.75 1.50
C VAL A 8 4.59 0.92 2.64
N ILE A 9 4.60 2.10 3.25
CA ILE A 9 5.47 2.43 4.37
C ILE A 9 4.62 2.62 5.63
N PHE A 10 5.07 2.01 6.72
CA PHE A 10 4.42 2.04 8.03
C PHE A 10 5.16 2.96 8.99
N LYS A 11 4.45 3.43 10.00
CA LYS A 11 5.02 4.24 11.08
C LYS A 11 6.11 3.47 11.82
N SER A 12 7.09 4.20 12.33
CA SER A 12 8.12 3.63 13.19
C SER A 12 7.48 2.98 14.43
N GLY A 13 7.82 1.72 14.70
CA GLY A 13 7.29 0.97 15.84
C GLY A 13 6.01 0.17 15.53
N THR A 14 5.51 0.18 14.29
CA THR A 14 4.48 -0.77 13.86
C THR A 14 4.99 -2.21 14.04
N SER A 15 4.16 -3.05 14.64
CA SER A 15 4.54 -4.44 14.91
C SER A 15 4.62 -5.24 13.62
N GLU A 16 5.49 -6.25 13.58
CA GLU A 16 5.57 -7.17 12.44
C GLU A 16 4.22 -7.88 12.19
N GLY A 17 3.42 -8.09 13.25
CA GLY A 17 2.07 -8.64 13.16
C GLY A 17 1.13 -7.76 12.32
N ASP A 18 1.16 -6.45 12.53
CA ASP A 18 0.33 -5.49 11.80
C ASP A 18 0.74 -5.40 10.32
N ILE A 19 2.06 -5.44 10.05
CA ILE A 19 2.60 -5.47 8.69
C ILE A 19 2.19 -6.77 7.99
N ASN A 20 2.25 -7.91 8.68
CA ASN A 20 1.81 -9.19 8.14
C ASN A 20 0.30 -9.22 7.86
N ALA A 21 -0.52 -8.61 8.71
CA ALA A 21 -1.96 -8.47 8.47
C ALA A 21 -2.24 -7.65 7.19
N ALA A 22 -1.50 -6.55 7.00
CA ALA A 22 -1.60 -5.75 5.78
C ALA A 22 -1.21 -6.55 4.52
N VAL A 23 -0.16 -7.35 4.61
CA VAL A 23 0.27 -8.25 3.53
C VAL A 23 -0.82 -9.27 3.19
N GLN A 24 -1.39 -9.94 4.19
CA GLN A 24 -2.46 -10.92 3.96
C GLN A 24 -3.68 -10.28 3.31
N LYS A 25 -4.02 -9.06 3.70
CA LYS A 25 -5.13 -8.31 3.09
C LYS A 25 -4.87 -8.06 1.60
N ILE A 26 -3.68 -7.59 1.24
CA ILE A 26 -3.31 -7.36 -0.17
C ILE A 26 -3.38 -8.65 -0.97
N GLN A 27 -2.85 -9.75 -0.43
CA GLN A 27 -2.89 -11.05 -1.09
C GLN A 27 -4.34 -11.56 -1.28
N ALA A 28 -5.19 -11.36 -0.28
CA ALA A 28 -6.62 -11.71 -0.37
C ALA A 28 -7.38 -10.86 -1.40
N GLU A 29 -6.95 -9.62 -1.61
CA GLU A 29 -7.50 -8.70 -2.62
C GLU A 29 -6.90 -8.90 -4.03
N GLY A 30 -6.11 -9.97 -4.22
CA GLY A 30 -5.51 -10.34 -5.50
C GLY A 30 -4.21 -9.61 -5.83
N GLY A 31 -3.61 -8.91 -4.87
CA GLY A 31 -2.30 -8.30 -5.00
C GLY A 31 -1.16 -9.26 -4.69
N THR A 32 0.05 -8.89 -5.08
CA THR A 32 1.28 -9.64 -4.79
C THR A 32 2.24 -8.76 -4.01
N ILE A 33 3.03 -9.38 -3.14
CA ILE A 33 4.06 -8.69 -2.36
C ILE A 33 5.39 -8.89 -3.05
N GLY A 34 6.12 -7.79 -3.24
CA GLY A 34 7.49 -7.77 -3.70
C GLY A 34 8.46 -7.78 -2.52
N HIS A 35 9.24 -6.70 -2.40
CA HIS A 35 10.32 -6.57 -1.42
C HIS A 35 9.76 -6.17 -0.06
N ARG A 36 10.28 -6.75 1.04
CA ARG A 36 9.96 -6.33 2.40
C ARG A 36 11.10 -5.52 3.01
N TYR A 37 10.78 -4.36 3.55
CA TYR A 37 11.69 -3.47 4.27
C TYR A 37 11.47 -3.66 5.77
N ASN A 38 12.52 -4.05 6.49
CA ASN A 38 12.48 -4.38 7.92
C ASN A 38 13.59 -3.71 8.75
N SER A 39 14.38 -2.82 8.14
CA SER A 39 15.54 -2.20 8.77
C SER A 39 15.31 -0.71 9.03
N ALA A 40 15.79 0.17 8.14
CA ALA A 40 15.63 1.62 8.25
C ALA A 40 14.20 2.09 7.91
N LEU A 41 13.46 1.29 7.14
CA LEU A 41 12.06 1.52 6.77
C LEU A 41 11.28 0.26 7.09
N LEU A 42 10.10 0.42 7.69
CA LEU A 42 9.14 -0.65 7.91
C LEU A 42 8.11 -0.59 6.79
N GLY A 43 8.10 -1.58 5.91
CA GLY A 43 7.29 -1.50 4.70
C GLY A 43 7.42 -2.70 3.78
N PHE A 44 6.72 -2.63 2.67
CA PHE A 44 6.90 -3.58 1.57
C PHE A 44 6.47 -2.97 0.23
N SER A 45 7.06 -3.44 -0.86
CA SER A 45 6.50 -3.20 -2.19
C SER A 45 5.42 -4.23 -2.50
N ALA A 46 4.40 -3.82 -3.23
CA ALA A 46 3.31 -4.67 -3.66
C ALA A 46 2.82 -4.26 -5.04
N GLU A 47 2.34 -5.24 -5.79
CA GLU A 47 1.57 -5.00 -6.99
C GLU A 47 0.10 -5.27 -6.66
N ILE A 48 -0.73 -4.23 -6.73
CA ILE A 48 -2.10 -4.26 -6.25
C ILE A 48 -3.04 -3.87 -7.40
N PRO A 49 -4.17 -4.57 -7.60
CA PRO A 49 -5.20 -4.11 -8.53
C PRO A 49 -5.71 -2.72 -8.15
N ASP A 50 -5.94 -1.83 -9.11
CA ASP A 50 -6.36 -0.44 -8.83
C ASP A 50 -7.66 -0.35 -8.02
N SER A 51 -8.56 -1.33 -8.18
CA SER A 51 -9.80 -1.46 -7.40
C SER A 51 -9.56 -1.70 -5.90
N SER A 52 -8.41 -2.26 -5.54
CA SER A 52 -8.05 -2.68 -4.19
C SER A 52 -7.22 -1.62 -3.45
N LEU A 53 -6.61 -0.66 -4.17
CA LEU A 53 -5.83 0.45 -3.60
C LEU A 53 -6.64 1.29 -2.60
N GLN A 54 -7.91 1.55 -2.90
CA GLN A 54 -8.77 2.37 -2.03
C GLN A 54 -9.18 1.63 -0.73
N SER A 55 -9.26 0.29 -0.77
CA SER A 55 -9.49 -0.54 0.42
C SER A 55 -8.29 -0.50 1.37
N LEU A 56 -7.08 -0.47 0.82
CA LEU A 56 -5.85 -0.47 1.61
C LEU A 56 -5.70 0.80 2.45
N THR A 57 -5.95 1.96 1.86
CA THR A 57 -5.83 3.28 2.52
C THR A 57 -6.89 3.53 3.57
N THR A 58 -8.12 3.05 3.36
CA THR A 58 -9.24 3.29 4.28
C THR A 58 -9.17 2.44 5.55
N GLY A 59 -8.50 1.29 5.50
CA GLY A 59 -8.56 0.27 6.56
C GLY A 59 -7.37 0.23 7.53
N ASN A 60 -6.29 0.99 7.30
CA ASN A 60 -5.04 0.77 8.02
C ASN A 60 -4.40 2.07 8.53
N THR A 61 -4.59 2.36 9.82
CA THR A 61 -4.14 3.61 10.48
C THR A 61 -2.65 3.66 10.79
N GLN A 62 -1.95 2.54 10.62
CA GLN A 62 -0.52 2.38 10.85
C GLN A 62 0.32 2.69 9.60
N ILE A 63 -0.31 2.80 8.43
CA ILE A 63 0.36 3.25 7.21
C ILE A 63 0.75 4.72 7.41
N ASP A 64 2.01 5.02 7.15
CA ASP A 64 2.53 6.39 7.14
C ASP A 64 2.23 7.04 5.79
N TYR A 65 2.65 6.39 4.71
CA TYR A 65 2.29 6.77 3.34
C TYR A 65 2.43 5.60 2.36
N ILE A 66 1.85 5.77 1.17
CA ILE A 66 1.98 4.84 0.04
C ILE A 66 2.60 5.61 -1.12
N GLU A 67 3.68 5.08 -1.67
CA GLU A 67 4.36 5.62 -2.85
C GLU A 67 4.08 4.72 -4.07
N GLY A 68 3.96 5.29 -5.27
CA GLY A 68 3.93 4.51 -6.51
C GLY A 68 5.36 4.16 -6.95
N ASP A 69 5.63 2.89 -7.19
CA ASP A 69 6.94 2.40 -7.65
C ASP A 69 7.11 2.68 -9.16
N GLY A 70 7.39 3.95 -9.49
CA GLY A 70 7.74 4.43 -10.85
C GLY A 70 6.60 5.11 -11.64
N GLU A 71 6.92 6.31 -12.16
CA GLU A 71 6.06 7.37 -12.72
C GLU A 71 4.78 7.67 -11.92
N VAL A 72 4.84 8.78 -11.17
CA VAL A 72 3.69 9.47 -10.58
C VAL A 72 2.67 9.75 -11.68
N SER A 73 1.76 8.80 -11.91
CA SER A 73 0.63 8.98 -12.81
C SER A 73 -0.65 8.82 -12.02
N ILE A 74 -1.06 9.90 -11.37
CA ILE A 74 -2.44 10.37 -11.30
C ILE A 74 -3.50 9.32 -10.92
N TYR A 75 -3.25 8.42 -9.97
CA TYR A 75 -4.32 7.62 -9.35
C TYR A 75 -4.64 8.06 -7.92
N ALA A 76 -3.68 8.64 -7.19
CA ALA A 76 -3.95 9.25 -5.88
C ALA A 76 -4.66 10.61 -6.00
N GLU A 77 -4.35 11.42 -7.01
CA GLU A 77 -5.01 12.71 -7.23
C GLU A 77 -6.49 12.56 -7.58
N GLY A 78 -6.88 11.53 -8.33
CA GLY A 78 -8.29 11.29 -8.68
C GLY A 78 -9.16 10.87 -7.49
N ILE A 79 -8.59 10.16 -6.50
CA ILE A 79 -9.31 9.73 -5.29
C ILE A 79 -9.36 10.86 -4.25
N LEU A 80 -8.33 11.70 -4.17
CA LEU A 80 -8.30 12.86 -3.26
C LEU A 80 -9.09 14.06 -3.79
N ALA A 81 -9.22 14.24 -5.10
CA ALA A 81 -9.97 15.35 -5.70
C ALA A 81 -11.49 15.16 -5.69
N LYS A 82 -12.01 13.93 -5.45
CA LYS A 82 -13.46 13.63 -5.51
C LYS A 82 -14.16 13.70 -4.14
N LYS A 83 -13.70 14.58 -3.24
CA LYS A 83 -14.34 14.86 -1.95
C LYS A 83 -14.69 16.35 -1.74
N SER A 84 -15.04 17.06 -2.83
CA SER A 84 -15.72 18.37 -2.77
C SER A 84 -17.20 18.21 -3.11
#